data_AF-A0A165W3Z8-F1
#
_entry.id   AF-A0A165W3Z8-F1
#
_cell.length_a   1.000
_cell.length_b   1.000
_cell.length_c   1.000
_cell.angle_alpha   90.00
_cell.angle_beta   90.00
_cell.angle_gamma   90.00
#
_symmetry.space_group_name_H-M   'P 1'
#
loop_
_entity.id
_entity.type
_entity.pdbx_description
1 polymer ?
#
loop_
_entity_poly.entity_id
_entity_poly.type
_entity_poly.pdbx_seq_one_letter_code
_entity_poly.pdbx_strand_id
1 'polypeptide(L)' 'IQYYHKRWQQENTEENFFKWLDRGGGKDLSLPECARDQLEAEVRINLSYVTNSYLLVI' A
#
# COMPACT_ATOMS: atom_id res chain seq x y z
N ILE A 1 5.97 -0.85 2.22
CA ILE A 1 5.07 -2.04 2.03
C ILE A 1 5.32 -3.19 3.03
N GLN A 2 6.55 -3.67 3.24
CA GLN A 2 6.80 -4.90 4.03
C GLN A 2 6.30 -4.84 5.49
N TYR A 3 6.38 -3.69 6.16
CA TYR A 3 5.89 -3.52 7.54
C TYR A 3 4.36 -3.70 7.64
N TYR A 4 3.62 -3.15 6.69
CA TYR A 4 2.17 -3.32 6.60
C TYR A 4 1.80 -4.77 6.31
N HIS A 5 2.56 -5.47 5.47
CA HIS A 5 2.32 -6.88 5.18
C HIS A 5 2.53 -7.77 6.40
N LYS A 6 3.54 -7.49 7.24
CA LYS A 6 3.74 -8.19 8.51
C LYS A 6 2.58 -7.95 9.48
N ARG A 7 2.06 -6.73 9.55
CA ARG A 7 0.90 -6.41 10.39
C ARG A 7 -0.38 -7.09 9.90
N TRP A 8 -0.62 -7.11 8.59
CA TRP A 8 -1.73 -7.84 7.99
C TRP A 8 -1.69 -9.33 8.34
N GLN A 9 -0.51 -9.96 8.29
CA GLN A 9 -0.35 -11.38 8.67
C GLN A 9 -0.60 -11.65 10.16
N GLN A 10 -0.41 -10.65 11.03
CA GLN A 10 -0.67 -10.77 12.46
C GLN A 10 -2.13 -10.48 12.80
N GLU A 11 -2.85 -9.82 11.91
CA GLU A 11 -4.24 -9.47 12.11
C GLU A 11 -5.14 -10.61 11.63
N ASN A 12 -6.17 -10.92 12.41
CA ASN A 12 -7.08 -12.02 12.09
C ASN A 12 -8.10 -11.56 11.04
N THR A 13 -7.64 -11.31 9.82
CA THR A 13 -8.44 -10.86 8.69
C THR A 13 -8.35 -11.87 7.54
N GLU A 14 -9.51 -12.24 7.00
CA GLU A 14 -9.60 -13.05 5.77
C GLU A 14 -9.53 -12.17 4.51
N GLU A 15 -9.48 -10.84 4.67
CA GLU A 15 -9.41 -9.93 3.55
C GLU A 15 -8.02 -9.94 2.90
N ASN A 16 -7.99 -9.89 1.56
CA ASN A 16 -6.75 -9.71 0.82
C ASN A 16 -5.99 -8.47 1.30
N PHE A 17 -4.66 -8.54 1.37
CA PHE A 17 -3.77 -7.45 1.81
C PHE A 17 -4.14 -6.07 1.25
N PHE A 18 -4.38 -5.96 -0.06
CA PHE A 18 -4.73 -4.68 -0.69
C PHE A 18 -6.12 -4.20 -0.28
N LYS A 19 -7.09 -5.12 -0.17
CA LYS A 19 -8.44 -4.78 0.29
C LYS A 19 -8.42 -4.33 1.76
N TRP A 20 -7.65 -5.02 2.59
CA TRP A 20 -7.44 -4.67 3.99
C TRP A 20 -6.76 -3.30 4.14
N LEU A 21 -5.82 -2.96 3.25
CA LEU A 21 -5.19 -1.64 3.20
C LEU A 21 -6.12 -0.55 2.71
N ASP A 22 -7.00 -0.81 1.74
CA ASP A 22 -7.85 0.24 1.16
C ASP A 22 -9.13 0.48 1.97
N ARG A 23 -9.69 -0.59 2.55
CA ARG A 23 -11.06 -0.59 3.11
C ARG A 23 -11.17 -1.26 4.47
N GLY A 24 -10.16 -2.02 4.89
CA GLY A 24 -10.14 -2.75 6.14
C GLY A 24 -9.33 -2.04 7.24
N GLY A 25 -8.90 -2.80 8.25
CA GLY A 25 -8.17 -2.28 9.41
C GLY A 25 -6.83 -1.61 9.08
N GLY A 26 -6.25 -1.93 7.92
CA GLY A 26 -5.00 -1.33 7.45
C GLY A 26 -5.15 0.08 6.89
N LYS A 27 -6.38 0.52 6.60
CA LYS A 27 -6.67 1.84 6.00
C LYS A 27 -6.20 2.99 6.87
N ASP A 28 -6.62 3.00 8.13
CA ASP A 28 -6.31 4.07 9.08
C ASP A 28 -5.10 3.71 9.96
N LEU A 29 -4.45 2.57 9.69
CA LEU A 29 -3.25 2.14 10.38
C LEU A 29 -2.04 2.95 9.91
N SER A 30 -1.47 3.75 10.81
CA SER A 30 -0.18 4.41 10.59
C SER A 30 0.88 3.73 11.43
N LEU A 31 1.88 3.14 10.78
CA LEU A 31 3.00 2.51 11.48
C LEU A 31 4.10 3.54 11.79
N PRO A 32 4.75 3.45 12.96
CA PRO A 32 5.83 4.37 13.31
C PRO A 32 7.04 4.25 12.37
N GLU A 33 7.26 3.07 11.77
CA GLU A 33 8.33 2.83 10.80
C GLU A 33 8.00 3.36 9.40
N CYS A 34 6.72 3.50 9.06
CA CYS A 34 6.25 3.98 7.76
C CYS A 34 4.83 4.51 7.93
N ALA A 35 4.69 5.83 7.87
CA ALA A 35 3.38 6.45 7.96
C ALA A 35 2.52 6.09 6.75
N ARG A 36 1.20 6.08 6.93
CA ARG A 36 0.27 5.74 5.84
C ARG A 36 0.45 6.65 4.63
N ASP A 37 0.62 7.94 4.86
CA ASP A 37 0.82 8.93 3.81
C ASP A 37 2.11 8.69 3.00
N GLN A 38 3.18 8.23 3.66
CA GLN A 38 4.42 7.84 2.99
C GLN A 38 4.21 6.63 2.10
N LEU A 39 3.51 5.61 2.60
CA LEU A 39 3.18 4.42 1.82
C LEU A 39 2.36 4.77 0.57
N GLU A 40 1.35 5.63 0.71
CA GLU A 40 0.53 6.07 -0.42
C GLU A 40 1.29 6.96 -1.40
N ALA A 41 2.19 7.81 -0.92
CA ALA A 41 3.08 8.57 -1.79
C ALA A 41 3.99 7.64 -2.60
N GLU A 42 4.60 6.65 -1.96
CA GLU A 42 5.51 5.69 -2.58
C GLU A 42 4.80 4.83 -3.65
N VAL A 43 3.60 4.32 -3.34
CA VAL A 43 2.76 3.56 -4.28
C VAL A 43 2.30 4.41 -5.45
N ARG A 44 1.83 5.63 -5.19
CA ARG A 44 1.37 6.57 -6.24
C ARG A 44 2.51 6.97 -7.18
N ILE A 45 3.69 7.22 -6.63
CA ILE A 45 4.90 7.52 -7.39
C ILE A 45 5.26 6.31 -8.27
N ASN A 46 5.27 5.10 -7.72
CA ASN A 46 5.56 3.89 -8.48
C ASN A 46 4.56 3.66 -9.62
N LEU A 47 3.26 3.81 -9.35
CA LEU A 47 2.22 3.72 -10.37
C LEU A 47 2.43 4.78 -11.45
N SER A 48 2.79 6.01 -11.08
CA SER A 48 3.04 7.09 -12.04
C SER A 48 4.22 6.81 -12.96
N TYR A 49 5.31 6.22 -12.46
CA TYR A 49 6.46 5.83 -13.27
C TYR A 49 6.08 4.72 -14.24
N VAL A 50 5.35 3.72 -13.76
CA VAL A 50 4.87 2.61 -14.59
C VAL A 50 3.93 3.13 -15.67
N THR A 51 2.92 3.94 -15.33
CA THR A 51 1.99 4.51 -16.32
C THR A 51 2.67 5.48 -17.29
N ASN A 52 3.61 6.31 -16.84
CA ASN A 52 4.36 7.18 -17.74
C ASN A 52 5.28 6.37 -18.67
N SER A 53 5.89 5.30 -18.18
CA SER A 53 6.69 4.40 -19.01
C SER A 53 5.85 3.70 -20.08
N TYR A 54 4.61 3.29 -19.76
CA TYR A 54 3.71 2.71 -20.75
C TYR A 54 3.14 3.74 -21.74
N LEU A 55 2.86 4.98 -21.29
CA LEU A 55 2.39 6.07 -22.16
C LEU A 55 3.48 6.62 -23.09
N LEU A 56 4.75 6.52 -22.72
CA LEU A 56 5.89 6.91 -23.57
C LEU A 56 6.25 5.85 -24.64
N VAL A 57 5.63 4.66 -24.59
CA VAL A 57 5.93 3.52 -25.49
C VAL A 57 4.85 3.32 -26.57
N ILE A 58 3.86 4.22 -26.64
CA ILE A 58 2.80 4.27 -27.66
C ILE A 58 2.94 5.55 -28.50
#